data_AF-A0A0J7KL87-F1
#
_entry.id   AF-A0A0J7KL87-F1
#
_cell.length_a   1.000
_cell.length_b   1.000
_cell.length_c   1.000
_cell.angle_alpha   90.00
_cell.angle_beta   90.00
_cell.angle_gamma   90.00
#
_symmetry.space_group_name_H-M   'P 1'
#
loop_
_entity.id
_entity.type
_entity.pdbx_description
1 polymer ?
#
loop_
_entity_poly.entity_id
_entity_poly.type
_entity_poly.pdbx_seq_one_letter_code
_entity_poly.pdbx_strand_id
1 'polypeptide(L)'
;TRTVDGDEDERLPSGLYDVILSADCLFFDDARLDLVETIYGWLADDGVALVMAPRRGTTFQKFAEASIKRGFIARQTERYDDTVWSRHLELLENSSEYCPDLHYPVLLELIKQKKTPPG
;
A
#
# COMPACT_ATOMS: atom_id res chain seq x y z
N THR A 1 -29.92 -14.79 -33.75
CA THR A 1 -28.77 -15.50 -33.16
C THR A 1 -27.54 -14.63 -33.26
N ARG A 2 -27.12 -14.04 -32.13
CA ARG A 2 -25.75 -13.58 -31.91
C ARG A 2 -25.60 -13.43 -30.40
N THR A 3 -25.19 -14.52 -29.76
CA THR A 3 -24.61 -14.47 -28.42
C THR A 3 -23.31 -13.70 -28.55
N VAL A 4 -23.15 -12.65 -27.76
CA VAL A 4 -21.84 -12.06 -27.52
C VAL A 4 -21.46 -12.55 -26.14
N ASP A 5 -21.00 -13.80 -26.11
CA ASP A 5 -20.20 -14.34 -25.02
C ASP A 5 -18.85 -13.61 -25.13
N GLY A 6 -18.75 -12.50 -24.40
CA GLY A 6 -17.49 -11.82 -24.14
C GLY A 6 -17.13 -12.10 -22.69
N ASP A 7 -16.67 -13.34 -22.43
CA ASP A 7 -15.82 -13.59 -21.28
C ASP A 7 -14.57 -12.72 -21.49
N GLU A 8 -14.63 -11.48 -21.00
CA GLU A 8 -13.43 -10.73 -20.64
C GLU A 8 -12.84 -11.41 -19.41
N ASP A 9 -12.27 -12.61 -19.65
CA ASP A 9 -11.13 -13.10 -18.92
C ASP A 9 -10.03 -12.05 -19.15
N GLU A 10 -10.11 -10.95 -18.39
CA GLU A 10 -9.01 -10.03 -18.13
C GLU A 10 -7.86 -10.91 -17.69
N ARG A 11 -7.06 -11.32 -18.67
CA ARG A 11 -5.90 -12.17 -18.51
C ARG A 11 -5.06 -11.59 -17.40
N LEU A 12 -5.25 -12.11 -16.18
CA LEU A 12 -4.32 -11.86 -15.11
C LEU A 12 -2.95 -12.21 -15.69
N PRO A 13 -2.01 -11.27 -15.65
CA PRO A 13 -0.70 -11.43 -16.27
C PRO A 13 -0.08 -12.73 -15.76
N SER A 14 0.64 -13.45 -16.62
CA SER A 14 1.25 -14.74 -16.30
C SER A 14 2.25 -14.58 -15.14
N GLY A 15 1.75 -14.73 -13.92
CA GLY A 15 2.47 -14.53 -12.66
C GLY A 15 1.98 -13.28 -11.90
N LEU A 16 1.36 -13.51 -10.74
CA LEU A 16 1.15 -12.48 -9.72
C LEU A 16 2.41 -12.38 -8.84
N TYR A 17 2.62 -11.23 -8.20
CA TYR A 17 3.75 -11.03 -7.30
C TYR A 17 3.42 -11.47 -5.89
N ASP A 18 4.31 -12.23 -5.26
CA ASP A 18 4.20 -12.55 -3.82
C ASP A 18 4.45 -11.30 -2.96
N VAL A 19 5.34 -10.42 -3.42
CA VAL A 19 5.73 -9.19 -2.73
C VAL A 19 5.74 -8.00 -3.69
N ILE A 20 5.09 -6.90 -3.29
CA ILE A 20 5.19 -5.60 -3.95
C ILE A 20 5.83 -4.60 -2.99
N LEU A 21 6.80 -3.82 -3.47
CA LEU A 21 7.42 -2.73 -2.70
C LEU A 21 7.03 -1.39 -3.31
N SER A 22 6.71 -0.41 -2.48
CA SER A 22 6.47 0.96 -2.91
C SER A 22 6.94 1.98 -1.88
N ALA A 23 7.53 3.08 -2.34
CA ALA A 23 8.06 4.13 -1.46
C ALA A 23 7.55 5.51 -1.89
N ASP A 24 7.05 6.29 -0.91
CA ASP A 24 6.60 7.69 -1.03
C ASP A 24 5.79 8.01 -2.30
N CYS A 25 4.74 7.24 -2.56
CA CYS A 25 3.85 7.40 -3.73
C CYS A 25 2.41 7.79 -3.37
N LEU A 26 2.14 8.10 -2.09
CA LEU A 26 0.77 8.25 -1.57
C LEU A 26 0.17 9.66 -1.74
N PHE A 27 0.96 10.60 -2.25
CA PHE A 27 0.64 12.02 -2.23
C PHE A 27 -0.19 12.53 -3.42
N PHE A 28 -0.43 11.67 -4.43
CA PHE A 28 -1.26 12.01 -5.59
C PHE A 28 -2.71 11.59 -5.35
N ASP A 29 -3.55 12.57 -5.00
CA ASP A 29 -4.95 12.35 -4.66
C ASP A 29 -5.75 11.71 -5.82
N ASP A 30 -5.49 12.14 -7.05
CA ASP A 30 -6.21 11.68 -8.26
C ASP A 30 -5.86 10.23 -8.64
N ALA A 31 -4.62 9.79 -8.39
CA ALA A 31 -4.14 8.45 -8.75
C ALA A 31 -4.23 7.43 -7.59
N ARG A 32 -4.73 7.83 -6.42
CA ARG A 32 -4.75 6.98 -5.22
C ARG A 32 -5.48 5.67 -5.44
N LEU A 33 -6.66 5.74 -6.04
CA LEU A 33 -7.49 4.54 -6.28
C LEU A 33 -6.85 3.65 -7.35
N ASP A 34 -6.28 4.25 -8.39
CA ASP A 34 -5.59 3.51 -9.45
C ASP A 34 -4.41 2.71 -8.89
N LEU A 35 -3.64 3.30 -7.96
CA LEU A 35 -2.55 2.59 -7.27
C LEU A 35 -3.06 1.45 -6.40
N VAL A 36 -4.16 1.65 -5.65
CA VAL A 36 -4.77 0.58 -4.83
C VAL A 36 -5.22 -0.58 -5.72
N GLU A 37 -5.92 -0.30 -6.82
CA GLU A 37 -6.35 -1.33 -7.77
C GLU A 37 -5.18 -2.04 -8.43
N THR A 38 -4.13 -1.29 -8.80
CA THR A 38 -2.91 -1.85 -9.38
C THR A 38 -2.26 -2.83 -8.40
N ILE A 39 -2.02 -2.43 -7.15
CA ILE A 39 -1.44 -3.33 -6.15
C ILE A 39 -2.34 -4.54 -5.95
N TYR A 40 -3.65 -4.37 -5.83
CA TYR A 40 -4.57 -5.50 -5.61
C TYR A 40 -4.62 -6.48 -6.79
N GLY A 41 -4.64 -5.97 -8.01
CA GLY A 41 -4.70 -6.78 -9.23
C GLY A 41 -3.44 -7.60 -9.46
N TRP A 42 -2.28 -7.04 -9.13
CA TRP A 42 -0.97 -7.67 -9.37
C TRP A 42 -0.43 -8.48 -8.19
N LEU A 43 -0.93 -8.28 -6.97
CA LEU A 43 -0.51 -9.07 -5.81
C LEU A 43 -1.17 -10.44 -5.81
N ALA A 44 -0.38 -11.48 -5.52
CA ALA A 44 -0.86 -12.84 -5.35
C ALA A 44 -1.83 -12.92 -4.15
N ASP A 45 -2.72 -13.92 -4.17
CA ASP A 45 -3.45 -14.29 -2.96
C ASP A 45 -2.45 -14.68 -1.87
N ASP A 46 -2.71 -14.23 -0.64
CA ASP A 46 -1.82 -14.34 0.51
C ASP A 46 -0.46 -13.60 0.36
N GLY A 47 -0.28 -12.83 -0.73
CA GLY A 47 0.85 -11.95 -0.94
C GLY A 47 0.80 -10.69 -0.06
N VAL A 48 1.93 -9.98 0.01
CA VAL A 48 2.10 -8.76 0.81
C VAL A 48 2.63 -7.59 -0.02
N ALA A 49 2.03 -6.41 0.13
CA ALA A 49 2.62 -5.16 -0.33
C ALA A 49 3.18 -4.38 0.86
N LEU A 50 4.44 -3.95 0.74
CA LEU A 50 5.12 -3.11 1.73
C LEU A 50 5.21 -1.69 1.16
N VAL A 51 4.45 -0.78 1.76
CA VAL A 51 4.38 0.62 1.34
C VAL A 51 5.01 1.48 2.43
N MET A 52 6.08 2.19 2.11
CA MET A 52 6.76 3.09 3.05
C MET A 52 6.59 4.54 2.61
N ALA A 53 5.88 5.36 3.38
CA ALA A 53 5.64 6.75 3.01
C ALA A 53 5.46 7.63 4.26
N PRO A 54 5.81 8.92 4.19
CA PRO A 54 5.40 9.90 5.20
C PRO A 54 3.89 10.01 5.30
N ARG A 55 3.41 10.49 6.46
CA ARG A 55 1.98 10.72 6.68
C ARG A 55 1.41 11.74 5.69
N ARG A 56 2.19 12.80 5.45
CA ARG A 56 1.94 13.92 4.55
C ARG A 56 0.47 14.37 4.66
N GLY A 57 0.17 14.95 5.81
CA GLY A 57 -1.18 15.27 6.24
C GLY A 57 -2.06 14.02 6.33
N THR A 58 -3.05 13.93 5.44
CA THR A 58 -4.03 12.83 5.43
C THR A 58 -3.81 11.82 4.30
N THR A 59 -2.80 12.02 3.46
CA THR A 59 -2.62 11.24 2.23
C THR A 59 -2.34 9.76 2.52
N PHE A 60 -1.46 9.48 3.48
CA PHE A 60 -1.19 8.12 3.96
C PHE A 60 -2.45 7.44 4.48
N GLN A 61 -3.21 8.13 5.34
CA GLN A 61 -4.40 7.56 5.97
C GLN A 61 -5.50 7.29 4.94
N LYS A 62 -5.74 8.22 4.00
CA LYS A 62 -6.70 8.01 2.90
C LYS A 62 -6.32 6.80 2.04
N PHE A 63 -5.03 6.58 1.78
CA PHE A 63 -4.57 5.41 1.04
C PHE A 63 -4.79 4.10 1.82
N ALA A 64 -4.49 4.08 3.13
CA ALA A 64 -4.75 2.92 3.98
C ALA A 64 -6.26 2.60 4.04
N GLU A 65 -7.12 3.60 4.20
CA GLU A 65 -8.58 3.45 4.20
C GLU A 65 -9.12 2.93 2.85
N ALA A 66 -8.62 3.45 1.73
CA ALA A 66 -8.96 2.96 0.40
C ALA A 66 -8.52 1.50 0.20
N SER A 67 -7.34 1.14 0.69
CA SER A 67 -6.81 -0.24 0.63
C SER A 67 -7.66 -1.21 1.44
N ILE A 68 -8.07 -0.83 2.65
CA ILE A 68 -8.98 -1.62 3.49
C ILE A 68 -10.33 -1.80 2.80
N LYS A 69 -10.90 -0.70 2.27
CA LYS A 69 -12.17 -0.75 1.53
C LYS A 69 -12.11 -1.68 0.31
N ARG A 70 -10.94 -1.77 -0.34
CA ARG A 70 -10.72 -2.67 -1.47
C ARG A 70 -10.63 -4.15 -1.08
N GLY A 71 -10.32 -4.44 0.19
CA GLY A 71 -10.25 -5.79 0.74
C GLY A 71 -8.87 -6.23 1.22
N PHE A 72 -7.91 -5.31 1.37
CA PHE A 72 -6.66 -5.62 2.07
C PHE A 72 -6.86 -5.69 3.58
N ILE A 73 -6.10 -6.56 4.26
CA ILE A 73 -5.77 -6.33 5.67
C ILE A 73 -4.61 -5.34 5.69
N ALA A 74 -4.75 -4.26 6.45
CA ALA A 74 -3.72 -3.24 6.59
C ALA A 74 -3.12 -3.23 8.00
N ARG A 75 -1.78 -3.21 8.10
CA ARG A 75 -1.05 -3.01 9.36
C ARG A 75 -0.07 -1.85 9.22
N GLN A 76 -0.19 -0.86 10.09
CA GLN A 76 0.74 0.26 10.16
C GLN A 76 1.78 0.03 11.26
N THR A 77 3.05 0.26 10.95
CA THR A 77 4.16 0.20 11.90
C THR A 77 5.03 1.45 11.76
N GLU A 78 5.18 2.23 12.84
CA GLU A 78 6.08 3.39 12.84
C GLU A 78 7.52 3.00 13.14
N ARG A 79 7.75 2.22 14.21
CA ARG A 79 9.08 1.73 14.58
C ARG A 79 9.31 0.33 13.99
N TYR A 80 9.61 0.28 12.69
CA TYR A 80 9.90 -0.97 11.97
C TYR A 80 11.39 -1.36 12.02
N ASP A 81 12.28 -0.43 12.34
CA ASP A 81 13.72 -0.66 12.51
C ASP A 81 14.28 0.26 13.60
N ASP A 82 15.13 -0.28 14.47
CA ASP A 82 15.69 0.47 15.61
C ASP A 82 16.69 1.54 15.18
N THR A 83 17.48 1.30 14.14
CA THR A 83 18.47 2.26 13.64
C THR A 83 17.77 3.46 13.01
N VAL A 84 16.75 3.20 12.18
CA VAL A 84 15.93 4.25 11.55
C VAL A 84 15.18 5.05 12.61
N TRP A 85 14.63 4.37 13.63
CA TRP A 85 13.95 5.04 14.73
C TRP A 85 14.90 5.92 15.56
N SER A 86 16.09 5.42 15.90
CA SER A 86 17.10 6.24 16.57
C SER A 86 17.48 7.48 15.75
N ARG A 87 17.65 7.33 14.43
CA ARG A 87 17.94 8.48 13.55
C ARG A 87 16.77 9.46 13.47
N HIS A 88 15.53 8.96 13.46
CA HIS A 88 14.34 9.79 13.50
C HIS A 88 14.29 10.66 14.76
N LEU A 89 14.58 10.10 15.93
CA LEU A 89 14.64 10.83 17.20
C LEU A 89 15.75 11.88 17.22
N GLU A 90 16.94 11.54 16.70
CA GLU A 90 18.06 12.48 16.59
C GLU A 90 17.69 13.68 15.69
N LEU A 91 17.04 13.43 14.55
CA LEU A 91 16.61 14.47 13.63
C LEU A 91 15.51 15.36 14.22
N LEU A 92 14.57 14.77 14.98
CA LEU A 92 13.54 15.51 15.70
C LEU A 92 14.12 16.52 16.71
N GLU A 93 15.19 16.13 17.39
CA GLU A 93 15.83 16.98 18.41
C GLU A 93 16.76 18.02 17.80
N ASN A 94 17.49 17.66 16.75
CA ASN A 94 18.66 18.42 16.30
C ASN A 94 18.50 19.11 14.93
N SER A 95 17.40 18.91 14.19
CA SER A 95 17.20 19.50 12.87
C SER A 95 15.93 20.33 12.78
N SER A 96 16.09 21.64 12.55
CA SER A 96 14.96 22.55 12.29
C SER A 96 14.27 22.30 10.94
N GLU A 97 14.92 21.59 10.02
CA GLU A 97 14.37 21.27 8.70
C GLU A 97 13.58 19.96 8.71
N TYR A 98 13.74 19.13 9.75
CA TYR A 98 13.10 17.82 9.80
C TYR A 98 11.64 17.90 10.28
N CYS A 99 10.70 17.79 9.34
CA CYS A 99 9.29 17.57 9.62
C CYS A 99 8.91 16.07 9.48
N PRO A 100 8.53 15.36 10.56
CA PRO A 100 8.13 13.94 10.47
C PRO A 100 6.98 13.68 9.52
N ASP A 101 6.01 14.61 9.43
CA ASP A 101 4.87 14.48 8.52
C ASP A 101 5.31 14.43 7.05
N LEU A 102 6.41 15.10 6.70
CA LEU A 102 6.94 15.15 5.34
C LEU A 102 8.10 14.18 5.08
N HIS A 103 8.79 13.73 6.13
CA HIS A 103 10.07 13.04 5.98
C HIS A 103 10.13 11.65 6.63
N TYR A 104 9.38 11.38 7.70
CA TYR A 104 9.49 10.08 8.38
C TYR A 104 8.67 9.02 7.64
N PRO A 105 9.30 8.01 7.01
CA PRO A 105 8.53 6.98 6.33
C PRO A 105 7.91 6.05 7.36
N VAL A 106 6.59 5.89 7.29
CA VAL A 106 5.83 4.91 8.07
C VAL A 106 5.63 3.66 7.20
N LEU A 107 5.77 2.46 7.78
CA LEU A 107 5.50 1.21 7.08
C LEU A 107 4.00 0.88 7.12
N LEU A 108 3.41 0.65 5.96
CA LEU A 108 2.08 0.08 5.76
C LEU A 108 2.23 -1.27 5.06
N GLU A 109 1.85 -2.33 5.76
CA GLU A 109 1.75 -3.67 5.21
C GLU A 109 0.31 -3.93 4.76
N LEU A 110 0.14 -4.30 3.50
CA LEU A 110 -1.15 -4.68 2.90
C LEU A 110 -1.12 -6.16 2.52
N ILE A 111 -1.99 -6.96 3.12
CA ILE A 111 -2.09 -8.40 2.87
C ILE A 111 -3.38 -8.68 2.10
N LYS A 112 -3.27 -9.38 0.97
CA LYS A 112 -4.43 -9.80 0.18
C LYS A 112 -4.90 -11.16 0.65
N GLN A 113 -6.05 -11.22 1.33
CA GLN A 113 -6.61 -12.52 1.72
C GLN A 113 -7.07 -13.30 0.50
N LYS A 114 -6.78 -14.61 0.51
CA LYS A 114 -7.44 -15.55 -0.40
C LYS A 114 -8.95 -15.47 -0.22
N LYS A 115 -9.69 -15.38 -1.33
CA LYS A 115 -11.16 -15.49 -1.28
C LYS A 115 -11.53 -16.92 -0.89
N THR A 116 -11.99 -17.13 0.34
CA THR A 116 -12.62 -18.40 0.72
C THR A 116 -13.96 -18.50 -0.02
N PRO A 117 -14.22 -19.55 -0.82
CA PRO A 117 -15.54 -19.74 -1.42
C PRO A 117 -16.62 -19.81 -0.36
N PRO A 118 -17.82 -19.26 -0.58
CA PRO A 118 -18.96 -19.55 0.29
C PRO A 118 -19.24 -21.05 0.22
N GLY A 119 -19.26 -21.70 1.39
CA GLY A 119 -19.57 -23.12 1.55
C GLY A 119 -21.06 -23.43 1.41
#